data_AF-A0A2V4VDD4-F1
#
_entry.id   AF-A0A2V4VDD4-F1
#
_cell.length_a   1.000
_cell.length_b   1.000
_cell.length_c   1.000
_cell.angle_alpha   90.00
_cell.angle_beta   90.00
_cell.angle_gamma   90.00
#
_symmetry.space_group_name_H-M   'P 1'
#
loop_
_entity.id
_entity.type
_entity.pdbx_description
1 polymer ?
#
loop_
_entity_poly.entity_id
_entity_poly.type
_entity_poly.pdbx_seq_one_letter_code
_entity_poly.pdbx_strand_id
1 'polypeptide(L)' 'MVREYYYNCSDGCCGDYGTELIVNEKLIGTYTDVDMDVVRNLLEALDVEFELEYIYDHKD' A
#
# COMPACT_ATOMS: atom_id res chain seq x y z
N MET A 1 4.00 -8.07 1.31
CA MET A 1 3.61 -7.18 0.20
C MET A 1 3.21 -5.83 0.77
N VAL A 2 3.75 -4.75 0.22
CA VAL A 2 3.28 -3.39 0.50
C VAL A 2 2.76 -2.81 -0.81
N ARG A 3 1.53 -2.34 -0.82
CA ARG A 3 0.80 -1.93 -2.02
C ARG A 3 0.28 -0.50 -1.88
N GLU A 4 0.65 0.38 -2.80
CA GLU A 4 0.02 1.70 -2.89
C GLU A 4 -1.30 1.60 -3.67
N TYR A 5 -2.30 2.36 -3.22
CA TYR A 5 -3.58 2.47 -3.91
C TYR A 5 -3.98 3.93 -4.09
N TYR A 6 -4.60 4.18 -5.25
CA TYR A 6 -5.33 5.40 -5.53
C TYR A 6 -6.71 4.99 -6.03
N TYR A 7 -7.74 5.38 -5.31
CA TYR A 7 -9.13 5.12 -5.66
C TYR A 7 -9.81 6.43 -6.00
N ASN A 8 -10.52 6.45 -7.13
CA ASN A 8 -11.37 7.57 -7.50
C ASN A 8 -12.71 7.02 -7.98
N CYS A 9 -13.81 7.59 -7.49
CA CYS A 9 -15.14 7.31 -8.02
C CYS A 9 -15.18 7.71 -9.51
N SER A 10 -15.87 6.93 -10.35
CA SER A 10 -15.98 7.19 -11.79
C SER A 10 -16.63 8.53 -12.15
N ASP A 11 -17.41 9.11 -11.23
CA ASP A 11 -18.02 10.43 -11.34
C ASP A 11 -17.19 11.55 -10.70
N GLY A 12 -15.99 11.22 -10.20
CA GLY A 12 -15.05 12.14 -9.54
C GLY A 12 -15.52 12.67 -8.19
N CYS A 13 -16.61 12.15 -7.61
CA CYS A 13 -17.16 12.69 -6.37
C CYS A 13 -16.38 12.26 -5.11
N CYS A 14 -15.53 11.24 -5.23
CA CYS A 14 -14.78 10.69 -4.13
C CYS A 14 -13.39 10.27 -4.61
N GLY A 15 -12.36 10.61 -3.83
CA GLY A 15 -10.99 10.14 -4.02
C GLY A 15 -10.45 9.65 -2.68
N ASP A 16 -9.74 8.53 -2.70
CA ASP A 16 -9.02 8.00 -1.56
C ASP A 16 -7.63 7.50 -2.00
N TYR A 17 -6.64 7.62 -1.14
CA TYR A 17 -5.28 7.18 -1.43
C TYR A 17 -4.62 6.64 -0.18
N GLY A 18 -3.69 5.71 -0.35
CA GLY A 18 -2.92 5.20 0.77
C GLY A 18 -2.11 3.97 0.43
N THR A 19 -1.72 3.25 1.47
CA THR A 19 -0.86 2.08 1.43
C THR A 19 -1.53 0.93 2.18
N GLU A 20 -1.60 -0.23 1.54
CA GLU A 20 -2.01 -1.51 2.13
C GLU A 20 -0.77 -2.30 2.57
N LEU A 21 -0.74 -2.75 3.82
CA LEU A 21 0.29 -3.67 4.32
C LEU A 21 -0.27 -5.09 4.39
N ILE A 22 0.28 -5.99 3.58
CA ILE A 22 -0.18 -7.37 3.45
C ILE A 22 0.98 -8.30 3.82
N VAL A 23 0.78 -9.11 4.87
CA VAL A 23 1.79 -10.06 5.38
C VAL A 23 1.18 -11.44 5.39
N ASN A 24 1.88 -12.44 4.83
CA ASN A 24 1.37 -13.82 4.69
C ASN A 24 -0.03 -13.87 4.08
N GLU A 25 -0.21 -13.18 2.94
CA GLU A 25 -1.49 -13.09 2.20
C GLU A 25 -2.66 -12.46 2.98
N LYS A 26 -2.40 -11.85 4.15
CA LYS A 26 -3.42 -11.20 4.98
C LYS A 26 -3.20 -9.69 5.08
N LEU A 27 -4.25 -8.90 4.81
CA LEU A 27 -4.26 -7.46 5.03
C LEU A 27 -4.18 -7.16 6.54
N ILE A 28 -3.15 -6.43 6.94
CA ILE A 28 -2.91 -6.02 8.32
C ILE A 28 -3.52 -4.64 8.60
N GLY A 29 -3.49 -3.75 7.61
CA GLY A 29 -4.06 -2.42 7.72
C GLY A 29 -3.88 -1.57 6.47
N THR A 30 -4.62 -0.48 6.43
CA THR A 30 -4.51 0.59 5.44
C THR A 30 -4.09 1.88 6.13
N TYR A 31 -3.25 2.66 5.47
CA TYR A 31 -2.64 3.84 6.06
C TYR A 31 -2.48 4.92 4.98
N THR A 32 -2.69 6.19 5.33
CA THR A 32 -2.60 7.32 4.38
C THR A 32 -1.19 7.92 4.29
N ASP A 33 -0.41 7.82 5.37
CA ASP A 33 0.93 8.41 5.50
C ASP A 33 1.91 7.38 6.05
N VAL A 34 2.35 6.46 5.18
CA VAL A 34 3.38 5.48 5.53
C VAL A 34 4.68 5.87 4.87
N ASP A 35 5.71 6.06 5.69
CA ASP A 35 7.08 6.09 5.20
C ASP A 35 7.48 4.66 4.79
N MET A 36 7.47 4.42 3.50
CA MET A 36 7.78 3.13 2.89
C MET A 36 9.21 2.66 3.23
N ASP A 37 10.15 3.58 3.44
CA ASP A 37 11.50 3.22 3.85
C ASP A 37 11.52 2.67 5.29
N VAL A 38 10.70 3.24 6.18
CA VAL A 38 10.56 2.74 7.56
C VAL A 38 9.93 1.35 7.58
N VAL A 39 8.87 1.12 6.80
CA VAL A 39 8.22 -0.21 6.73
C VAL A 39 9.16 -1.24 6.11
N ARG A 40 9.88 -0.88 5.04
CA ARG A 40 10.90 -1.75 4.44
C ARG A 40 11.96 -2.15 5.46
N ASN A 41 12.55 -1.18 6.14
CA ASN A 41 13.60 -1.42 7.14
C ASN A 41 13.10 -2.32 8.29
N LEU A 42 11.85 -2.14 8.72
CA LEU A 42 11.25 -2.98 9.75
C LEU A 42 11.06 -4.43 9.28
N LEU A 43 10.53 -4.63 8.08
CA LEU A 43 10.32 -5.98 7.52
C LEU A 43 11.64 -6.71 7.28
N GLU A 44 12.67 -5.99 6.79
CA GLU A 44 14.04 -6.51 6.66
C GLU A 44 14.64 -6.88 8.02
N ALA A 45 14.50 -6.03 9.04
CA ALA A 45 15.01 -6.31 10.38
C ALA A 45 14.33 -7.54 11.04
N LEU A 46 13.12 -7.87 10.61
CA LEU A 46 12.37 -9.03 11.08
C LEU A 46 12.62 -10.30 10.24
N ASP A 47 13.50 -10.24 9.23
CA ASP A 47 13.79 -11.32 8.28
C ASP A 47 12.52 -11.88 7.60
N VAL A 48 11.58 -10.99 7.30
CA VAL A 48 10.33 -11.33 6.61
C VAL A 48 10.53 -11.16 5.12
N GLU A 49 10.20 -12.17 4.33
CA GLU A 49 10.16 -12.07 2.87
C GLU A 49 8.98 -11.20 2.43
N PHE A 50 9.24 -10.16 1.62
CA PHE A 50 8.19 -9.26 1.11
C PHE A 50 8.46 -8.77 -0.31
N GLU A 51 7.39 -8.30 -0.94
CA GLU A 51 7.40 -7.65 -2.25
C GLU A 51 6.81 -6.23 -2.14
N LEU A 52 7.27 -5.30 -2.96
CA LEU A 52 6.75 -3.93 -3.04
C LEU A 52 6.04 -3.76 -4.39
N GLU A 53 4.77 -3.35 -4.36
CA GLU A 53 3.98 -3.13 -5.57
C GLU A 53 3.46 -1.68 -5.60
N TYR A 54 3.83 -0.96 -6.65
CA TYR A 54 3.35 0.39 -6.93
C TYR A 54 2.22 0.32 -7.95
N ILE A 55 0.97 0.48 -7.53
CA ILE A 55 -0.18 0.46 -8.44
C ILE A 55 -0.65 1.89 -8.71
N TYR A 56 -0.29 2.39 -9.90
CA TYR A 56 -0.85 3.62 -10.46
C TYR A 56 -2.17 3.28 -11.18
N ASP A 57 -3.30 3.37 -10.48
CA ASP A 57 -4.62 3.18 -11.11
C ASP A 57 -5.07 4.52 -11.76
N HIS A 58 -4.56 4.79 -12.96
CA HIS A 58 -5.18 5.77 -13.85
C HIS A 58 -6.38 5.12 -14.53
N LYS A 59 -7.59 5.43 -14.07
CA LYS A 59 -8.80 5.20 -14.85
C LYS A 59 -9.18 6.47 -15.59
N ASP A 60 -9.00 6.42 -16.92
CA ASP A 60 -9.72 7.25 -17.89
C ASP A 60 -11.25 7.05 -17.77
#